data_AF-A0A7C1VHB6-F1
#
_entry.id   AF-A0A7C1VHB6-F1
#
_cell.length_a   1.000
_cell.length_b   1.000
_cell.length_c   1.000
_cell.angle_alpha   90.00
_cell.angle_beta   90.00
_cell.angle_gamma   90.00
#
_symmetry.space_group_name_H-M   'P 1'
#
loop_
_entity.id
_entity.type
_entity.pdbx_description
1 polymer ?
#
loop_
_entity_poly.entity_id
_entity_poly.type
_entity_poly.pdbx_seq_one_letter_code
_entity_poly.pdbx_strand_id
1 'polypeptide(L)'
;MSYSSEQVEATLGKNSAVLEAISLETEILNDNSQEDIFLKWLAKGFIDLNRGSIKVSGFPHPIEIPSVKMHFDPETFAIEDASLKIDRSDFRLSGNANNILSYFRGDSILRGRFSFVSDTTDITQIMELTSGLGSKDTTSAGQAEATKGDSVYTGPYMVPMGVDLLLNTNIKSASFGQDTASNISGDVRIKDGVLVLDELTFETPAARMQVTSMYRTPRKNHLYVGLDYHMLDVEIEELLKMIPDIDTLMPMLRSFKGKGEFHIAVETYMDSLYNIKKSTLRGASSIRGSNLVLMDGETFSEIAQKLRFSRKAENIVDSLSAEFTIFRNEIDIYPFLIVMDKYKAVIAGRHNFDMSFDYHVSIVESPIPIKLGLDLKGNMDDMSVDLAKCEYAELYRPVSRNAVENKQLELRKMIREILTQKVKD
;
A
#
# COMPACT_ATOMS: atom_id res chain seq x y z
N MET A 1 33.83 -31.89 6.33
CA MET A 1 34.63 -31.07 7.25
C MET A 1 33.68 -30.43 8.26
N SER A 2 33.98 -30.55 9.55
CA SER A 2 33.30 -29.78 10.60
C SER A 2 34.24 -28.69 11.09
N TYR A 3 33.74 -27.47 11.24
CA TYR A 3 34.48 -26.31 11.73
C TYR A 3 33.66 -25.64 12.83
N SER A 4 34.33 -25.30 13.94
CA SER A 4 33.74 -24.55 15.03
C SER A 4 34.72 -23.47 15.50
N SER A 5 34.24 -22.24 15.67
CA SER A 5 35.03 -21.13 16.19
C SER A 5 34.21 -20.28 17.14
N GLU A 6 34.84 -19.81 18.22
CA GLU A 6 34.22 -18.92 19.20
C GLU A 6 34.05 -17.50 18.69
N GLN A 7 34.94 -17.02 17.81
CA GLN A 7 34.84 -15.69 17.21
C GLN A 7 35.42 -15.70 15.80
N VAL A 8 34.66 -15.15 14.85
CA VAL A 8 35.09 -14.90 13.47
C VAL A 8 34.82 -13.45 13.15
N GLU A 9 35.86 -12.72 12.77
CA GLU A 9 35.76 -11.35 12.30
C GLU A 9 36.08 -11.29 10.81
N ALA A 10 35.18 -10.68 10.04
CA ALA A 10 35.38 -10.44 8.62
C ALA A 10 35.17 -8.96 8.33
N THR A 11 36.08 -8.38 7.54
CA THR A 11 35.98 -6.99 7.08
C THR A 11 36.02 -6.97 5.55
N LEU A 12 35.08 -6.26 4.94
CA LEU A 12 35.03 -6.04 3.50
C LEU A 12 34.82 -4.54 3.25
N GLY A 13 35.91 -3.84 2.98
CA GLY A 13 35.90 -2.37 2.87
C GLY A 13 35.50 -1.71 4.20
N LYS A 14 34.43 -0.91 4.20
CA LYS A 14 33.87 -0.25 5.39
C LYS A 14 32.83 -1.09 6.13
N ASN A 15 32.50 -2.27 5.61
CA ASN A 15 31.55 -3.18 6.24
C ASN A 15 32.32 -4.17 7.13
N SER A 16 31.76 -4.49 8.28
CA SER A 16 32.34 -5.46 9.22
C SER A 16 31.28 -6.43 9.71
N ALA A 17 31.62 -7.71 9.79
CA ALA A 17 30.81 -8.73 10.43
C ALA A 17 31.63 -9.37 11.56
N VAL A 18 31.01 -9.47 12.74
CA VAL A 18 31.54 -10.19 13.90
C VAL A 18 30.56 -11.30 14.21
N LEU A 19 31.05 -12.53 14.33
CA LEU A 19 30.23 -13.72 14.51
C LEU A 19 30.76 -14.49 15.72
N GLU A 20 29.93 -14.69 16.75
CA GLU A 20 30.33 -15.38 17.98
C GLU A 20 29.70 -16.77 18.05
N ALA A 21 30.52 -17.83 17.99
CA ALA A 21 30.08 -19.23 17.90
C ALA A 21 29.39 -19.58 16.57
N ILE A 22 30.23 -19.95 15.60
CA ILE A 22 29.79 -20.57 14.34
C ILE A 22 30.11 -22.06 14.41
N SER A 23 29.12 -22.89 14.10
CA SER A 23 29.31 -24.29 13.71
C SER A 23 29.00 -24.44 12.22
N LEU A 24 29.93 -25.04 11.49
CA LEU A 24 29.84 -25.23 10.05
C LEU A 24 30.15 -26.69 9.74
N GLU A 25 29.15 -27.40 9.22
CA GLU A 25 29.31 -28.76 8.70
C GLU A 25 29.25 -28.71 7.19
N THR A 26 30.32 -29.10 6.51
CA THR A 26 30.43 -28.97 5.05
C THR A 26 30.90 -30.24 4.38
N GLU A 27 30.29 -30.55 3.26
CA GLU A 27 30.78 -31.47 2.25
C GLU A 27 31.21 -30.65 1.04
N ILE A 28 32.50 -30.76 0.70
CA ILE A 28 33.05 -30.10 -0.48
C ILE A 28 33.30 -31.17 -1.53
N LEU A 29 32.59 -31.06 -2.64
CA LEU A 29 32.83 -31.88 -3.82
C LEU A 29 33.70 -31.09 -4.80
N ASN A 30 34.79 -31.71 -5.23
CA ASN A 30 35.67 -31.16 -6.24
C ASN A 30 35.36 -31.79 -7.60
N ASP A 31 34.86 -30.99 -8.54
CA ASP A 31 34.71 -31.38 -9.95
C ASP A 31 35.77 -30.70 -10.81
N ASN A 32 36.89 -31.39 -10.99
CA ASN A 32 38.02 -30.91 -11.80
C ASN A 32 37.70 -30.74 -13.30
N SER A 33 36.54 -31.20 -13.78
CA SER A 33 36.11 -31.03 -15.17
C SER A 33 35.50 -29.65 -15.46
N GLN A 34 35.15 -28.89 -14.42
CA GLN A 34 34.56 -27.56 -14.56
C GLN A 34 35.63 -26.46 -14.60
N GLU A 35 35.48 -25.50 -15.51
CA GLU A 35 36.36 -24.33 -15.60
C GLU A 35 35.98 -23.24 -14.57
N ASP A 36 34.69 -23.15 -14.22
CA ASP A 36 34.19 -22.23 -13.20
C ASP A 36 34.59 -22.71 -11.80
N ILE A 37 35.32 -21.88 -11.07
CA ILE A 37 35.80 -22.20 -9.72
C ILE A 37 34.67 -22.50 -8.73
N PHE A 38 33.47 -21.94 -8.92
CA PHE A 38 32.31 -22.21 -8.07
C PHE A 38 31.65 -23.56 -8.39
N LEU A 39 31.66 -23.98 -9.66
CA LEU A 39 31.20 -25.31 -10.06
C LEU A 39 32.25 -26.39 -9.77
N LYS A 40 33.52 -26.01 -9.79
CA LYS A 40 34.63 -26.88 -9.44
C LYS A 40 34.65 -27.22 -7.96
N TRP A 41 34.15 -26.34 -7.09
CA TRP A 41 34.10 -26.54 -5.65
C TRP A 41 32.67 -26.36 -5.15
N LEU A 42 31.88 -27.43 -5.26
CA LEU A 42 30.50 -27.46 -4.76
C LEU A 42 30.53 -27.71 -3.25
N ALA A 43 30.40 -26.63 -2.49
CA ALA A 43 30.21 -26.70 -1.05
C ALA A 43 28.72 -26.79 -0.73
N LYS A 44 28.33 -27.82 0.02
CA LYS A 44 27.02 -27.93 0.64
C LYS A 44 27.19 -28.25 2.11
N GLY A 45 26.23 -27.87 2.94
CA GLY A 45 26.42 -28.00 4.37
C GLY A 45 25.30 -27.44 5.21
N PHE A 46 25.58 -27.36 6.50
CA PHE A 46 24.75 -26.75 7.51
C PHE A 46 25.55 -25.69 8.27
N ILE A 47 24.92 -24.55 8.50
CA ILE A 47 25.45 -23.44 9.30
C ILE A 47 24.54 -23.28 10.51
N ASP A 48 25.13 -23.33 11.71
CA ASP A 48 24.52 -22.87 12.96
C ASP A 48 25.37 -21.72 13.48
N LEU A 49 24.83 -20.52 13.38
CA LEU A 49 25.47 -19.30 13.81
C LEU A 49 24.66 -18.73 14.95
N ASN A 50 25.36 -18.37 16.03
CA ASN A 50 24.77 -17.65 17.14
C ASN A 50 25.45 -16.28 17.24
N ARG A 51 24.77 -15.30 17.85
CA ARG A 51 25.35 -14.01 18.26
C ARG A 51 26.27 -13.35 17.20
N GLY A 52 25.72 -13.06 16.03
CA GLY A 52 26.36 -12.25 15.00
C GLY A 52 26.02 -10.76 15.10
N SER A 53 26.87 -9.92 14.51
CA SER A 53 26.60 -8.50 14.30
C SER A 53 27.23 -8.05 12.99
N ILE A 54 26.43 -7.42 12.12
CA ILE A 54 26.86 -6.86 10.85
C ILE A 54 26.71 -5.34 10.91
N LYS A 55 27.78 -4.63 10.55
CA LYS A 55 27.75 -3.19 10.30
C LYS A 55 27.86 -2.94 8.81
N VAL A 56 26.84 -2.28 8.27
CA VAL A 56 26.76 -1.90 6.86
C VAL A 56 27.12 -0.42 6.74
N SER A 57 28.06 -0.08 5.86
CA SER A 57 28.47 1.30 5.64
C SER A 57 27.31 2.12 5.09
N GLY A 58 27.04 3.27 5.71
CA GLY A 58 25.92 4.13 5.32
C GLY A 58 24.58 3.75 5.94
N PHE A 59 24.50 2.68 6.73
CA PHE A 59 23.33 2.35 7.53
C PHE A 59 23.64 2.59 9.02
N PRO A 60 22.84 3.40 9.74
CA PRO A 60 23.20 3.87 11.07
C PRO A 60 23.13 2.79 12.16
N HIS A 61 22.28 1.78 11.97
CA HIS A 61 22.02 0.75 12.98
C HIS A 61 22.77 -0.54 12.67
N PRO A 62 23.48 -1.15 13.63
CA PRO A 62 24.04 -2.49 13.43
C PRO A 62 22.90 -3.51 13.30
N ILE A 63 23.10 -4.50 12.42
CA ILE A 63 22.21 -5.64 12.26
C ILE A 63 22.71 -6.72 13.22
N GLU A 64 21.98 -6.96 14.30
CA GLU A 64 22.25 -8.05 15.24
C GLU A 64 21.63 -9.35 14.70
N ILE A 65 22.36 -10.46 14.83
CA ILE A 65 21.95 -11.78 14.36
C ILE A 65 21.98 -12.74 15.55
N PRO A 66 20.93 -12.79 16.38
CA PRO A 66 20.86 -13.70 17.52
C PRO A 66 21.12 -15.17 17.16
N SER A 67 20.49 -15.66 16.08
CA SER A 67 20.62 -17.03 15.61
C SER A 67 20.35 -17.14 14.11
N VAL A 68 21.12 -17.97 13.40
CA VAL A 68 20.84 -18.41 12.04
C VAL A 68 21.15 -19.90 11.93
N LYS A 69 20.17 -20.67 11.50
CA LYS A 69 20.27 -22.08 11.16
C LYS A 69 19.84 -22.27 9.73
N MET A 70 20.76 -22.70 8.88
CA MET A 70 20.46 -22.90 7.48
C MET A 70 21.26 -24.05 6.88
N HIS A 71 20.60 -24.80 6.02
CA HIS A 71 21.26 -25.65 5.05
C HIS A 71 21.60 -24.82 3.82
N PHE A 72 22.77 -25.07 3.24
CA PHE A 72 23.18 -24.40 2.03
C PHE A 72 23.74 -25.42 1.04
N ASP A 73 23.49 -25.15 -0.23
CA ASP A 73 24.15 -25.76 -1.37
C ASP A 73 24.32 -24.67 -2.45
N PRO A 74 25.04 -24.96 -3.55
CA PRO A 74 25.33 -23.95 -4.58
C PRO A 74 24.09 -23.36 -5.26
N GLU A 75 22.97 -24.06 -5.27
CA GLU A 75 21.72 -23.59 -5.89
C GLU A 75 20.71 -23.07 -4.88
N THR A 76 20.73 -23.57 -3.65
CA THR A 76 19.68 -23.38 -2.64
C THR A 76 20.22 -23.03 -1.26
N PHE A 77 19.69 -21.98 -0.64
CA PHE A 77 19.79 -21.72 0.79
C PHE A 77 18.45 -22.01 1.45
N ALA A 78 18.41 -23.04 2.31
CA ALA A 78 17.25 -23.42 3.09
C ALA A 78 17.42 -22.95 4.54
N ILE A 79 16.75 -21.85 4.88
CA ILE A 79 16.77 -21.21 6.20
C ILE A 79 15.73 -21.88 7.08
N GLU A 80 16.17 -22.60 8.12
CA GLU A 80 15.28 -23.20 9.10
C GLU A 80 14.78 -22.16 10.09
N ASP A 81 15.69 -21.34 10.61
CA ASP A 81 15.42 -20.24 11.51
C ASP A 81 16.50 -19.17 11.35
N ALA A 82 16.10 -17.94 11.11
CA ALA A 82 16.99 -16.79 11.15
C ALA A 82 16.32 -15.69 11.97
N SER A 83 16.90 -15.41 13.14
CA SER A 83 16.52 -14.28 13.98
C SER A 83 17.46 -13.12 13.71
N LEU A 84 16.90 -11.95 13.38
CA LEU A 84 17.62 -10.70 13.18
C LEU A 84 17.00 -9.60 14.02
N LYS A 85 17.81 -8.61 14.40
CA LYS A 85 17.34 -7.42 15.10
C LYS A 85 18.06 -6.19 14.55
N ILE A 86 17.29 -5.14 14.28
CA ILE A 86 17.79 -3.86 13.81
C ILE A 86 17.20 -2.79 14.72
N ASP A 87 18.02 -2.24 15.61
CA ASP A 87 17.57 -1.26 16.63
C ASP A 87 16.35 -1.76 17.43
N ARG A 88 15.16 -1.23 17.14
CA ARG A 88 13.88 -1.60 17.75
C ARG A 88 13.11 -2.67 17.00
N SER A 89 13.53 -3.02 15.80
CA SER A 89 12.85 -4.01 14.96
C SER A 89 13.42 -5.41 15.18
N ASP A 90 12.55 -6.40 15.33
CA ASP A 90 12.89 -7.82 15.42
C ASP A 90 12.28 -8.61 14.27
N PHE A 91 13.03 -9.57 13.74
CA PHE A 91 12.62 -10.35 12.58
C PHE A 91 12.97 -11.81 12.80
N ARG A 92 12.02 -12.71 12.49
CA ARG A 92 12.26 -14.13 12.31
C ARG A 92 11.89 -14.54 10.90
N LEU A 93 12.82 -15.22 10.26
CA LEU A 93 12.75 -15.65 8.87
C LEU A 93 12.94 -17.16 8.77
N SER A 94 12.15 -17.82 7.95
CA SER A 94 12.36 -19.21 7.54
C SER A 94 11.88 -19.41 6.12
N GLY A 95 12.50 -20.32 5.36
CA GLY A 95 12.14 -20.56 3.97
C GLY A 95 13.35 -20.85 3.08
N ASN A 96 13.18 -20.68 1.77
CA ASN A 96 14.19 -21.08 0.79
C ASN A 96 14.51 -19.94 -0.19
N ALA A 97 15.80 -19.75 -0.46
CA ALA A 97 16.30 -18.99 -1.59
C ALA A 97 16.94 -19.94 -2.60
N ASN A 98 16.63 -19.77 -3.88
CA ASN A 98 17.07 -20.59 -4.99
C ASN A 98 17.81 -19.72 -6.03
N ASN A 99 18.54 -20.38 -6.93
CA ASN A 99 19.39 -19.78 -7.95
C ASN A 99 20.55 -18.97 -7.36
N ILE A 100 21.10 -19.40 -6.22
CA ILE A 100 22.17 -18.68 -5.53
C ILE A 100 23.38 -18.45 -6.45
N LEU A 101 23.96 -19.53 -6.98
CA LEU A 101 25.13 -19.45 -7.84
C LEU A 101 24.85 -18.64 -9.12
N SER A 102 23.73 -18.90 -9.77
CA SER A 102 23.33 -18.19 -10.99
C SER A 102 23.16 -16.68 -10.76
N TYR A 103 22.62 -16.27 -9.60
CA TYR A 103 22.51 -14.87 -9.20
C TYR A 103 23.88 -14.22 -8.96
N PHE A 104 24.79 -14.92 -8.26
CA PHE A 104 26.15 -14.40 -8.03
C PHE A 104 26.95 -14.22 -9.33
N ARG A 105 26.73 -15.06 -10.34
CA ARG A 105 27.34 -14.91 -11.67
C ARG A 105 26.67 -13.84 -12.54
N GLY A 106 25.45 -13.43 -12.18
CA GLY A 106 24.63 -12.51 -12.97
C GLY A 106 23.94 -13.19 -14.16
N ASP A 107 23.82 -14.52 -14.15
CA ASP A 107 23.14 -15.30 -15.21
C ASP A 107 21.61 -15.32 -15.01
N SER A 108 21.15 -15.16 -13.77
CA SER A 108 19.72 -15.18 -13.45
C SER A 108 19.39 -14.40 -12.18
N ILE A 109 18.11 -14.34 -11.84
CA ILE A 109 17.61 -13.66 -10.64
C ILE A 109 17.55 -14.59 -9.43
N LEU A 110 17.73 -14.02 -8.25
CA LEU A 110 17.54 -14.70 -6.97
C LEU A 110 16.04 -14.96 -6.76
N ARG A 111 15.65 -16.19 -6.42
CA ARG A 111 14.24 -16.53 -6.14
C ARG A 111 14.06 -16.97 -4.71
N GLY A 112 13.20 -16.31 -3.95
CA GLY A 112 13.01 -16.58 -2.52
C GLY A 112 11.56 -16.76 -2.13
N ARG A 113 11.29 -17.67 -1.19
CA ARG A 113 10.01 -17.77 -0.49
C ARG A 113 10.28 -17.89 1.00
N PHE A 114 9.79 -16.93 1.79
CA PHE A 114 10.05 -16.87 3.21
C PHE A 114 8.77 -16.61 4.01
N SER A 115 8.68 -17.22 5.18
CA SER A 115 7.84 -16.79 6.28
C SER A 115 8.57 -15.66 7.01
N PHE A 116 7.91 -14.53 7.20
CA PHE A 116 8.44 -13.35 7.88
C PHE A 116 7.58 -13.01 9.09
N VAL A 117 8.12 -13.23 10.28
CA VAL A 117 7.42 -13.02 11.55
C VAL A 117 8.14 -11.94 12.36
N SER A 118 7.39 -11.01 12.94
CA SER A 118 7.97 -9.92 13.75
C SER A 118 7.02 -9.49 14.86
N ASP A 119 7.54 -9.22 16.06
CA ASP A 119 6.78 -8.56 17.12
C ASP A 119 6.70 -7.05 16.87
N THR A 120 7.82 -6.44 16.48
CA THR A 120 7.95 -5.01 16.19
C THR A 120 8.78 -4.76 14.93
N THR A 121 8.24 -3.96 14.01
CA THR A 121 8.91 -3.60 12.75
C THR A 121 8.84 -2.10 12.48
N ASP A 122 9.98 -1.45 12.28
CA ASP A 122 10.05 -0.14 11.63
C ASP A 122 10.20 -0.33 10.11
N ILE A 123 9.16 0.01 9.37
CA ILE A 123 9.12 -0.14 7.91
C ILE A 123 10.19 0.75 7.24
N THR A 124 10.48 1.91 7.84
CA THR A 124 11.48 2.86 7.34
C THR A 124 12.86 2.22 7.31
N GLN A 125 13.22 1.48 8.36
CA GLN A 125 14.52 0.80 8.46
C GLN A 125 14.68 -0.27 7.38
N ILE A 126 13.61 -1.03 7.08
CA ILE A 126 13.62 -2.03 6.01
C ILE A 126 13.77 -1.34 4.66
N MET A 127 13.04 -0.25 4.42
CA MET A 127 13.11 0.51 3.18
C MET A 127 14.50 1.10 2.96
N GLU A 128 15.13 1.68 3.98
CA GLU A 128 16.49 2.20 3.91
C GLU A 128 17.53 1.12 3.60
N LEU A 129 17.40 -0.06 4.22
CA LEU A 129 18.31 -1.18 4.01
C LEU A 129 18.20 -1.77 2.60
N THR A 130 17.00 -1.76 2.02
CA THR A 130 16.70 -2.48 0.78
C THR A 130 16.59 -1.58 -0.45
N SER A 131 16.47 -0.26 -0.28
CA SER A 131 16.28 0.67 -1.40
C SER A 131 17.42 0.60 -2.42
N GLY A 132 17.07 0.38 -3.68
CA GLY A 132 17.99 0.44 -4.81
C GLY A 132 18.96 -0.74 -4.94
N LEU A 133 18.80 -1.80 -4.14
CA LEU A 133 19.60 -3.02 -4.29
C LEU A 133 19.45 -3.60 -5.71
N GLY A 134 20.58 -3.97 -6.32
CA GLY A 134 20.62 -4.55 -7.68
C GLY A 134 20.46 -3.53 -8.82
N SER A 135 20.28 -2.23 -8.55
CA SER A 135 20.19 -1.21 -9.61
C SER A 135 21.55 -0.84 -10.20
N LYS A 136 21.65 -0.86 -11.54
CA LYS A 136 22.84 -0.41 -12.30
C LYS A 136 23.00 1.11 -12.36
N ASP A 137 21.94 1.87 -12.07
CA ASP A 137 22.00 3.31 -11.87
C ASP A 137 22.70 3.58 -10.52
N THR A 138 24.00 3.32 -10.54
CA THR A 138 24.99 3.67 -9.53
C THR A 138 25.28 5.18 -9.58
N THR A 139 24.23 6.00 -9.59
CA THR A 139 24.14 6.93 -8.48
C THR A 139 23.58 6.11 -7.33
N SER A 140 24.50 5.34 -6.74
CA SER A 140 24.37 4.76 -5.41
C SER A 140 23.69 5.75 -4.49
N ALA A 141 23.28 5.27 -3.33
CA ALA A 141 23.51 5.93 -2.06
C ALA A 141 24.74 6.88 -2.07
N GLY A 142 24.61 8.01 -2.74
CA GLY A 142 25.39 9.22 -2.62
C GLY A 142 24.89 9.74 -1.31
N GLN A 143 25.47 9.16 -0.27
CA GLN A 143 25.72 9.83 0.99
C GLN A 143 25.79 11.33 0.68
N ALA A 144 24.75 12.06 1.09
CA ALA A 144 25.05 13.29 1.77
C ALA A 144 26.13 12.90 2.78
N GLU A 145 27.31 13.51 2.66
CA GLU A 145 28.36 13.37 3.64
C GLU A 145 27.70 13.38 5.01
N ALA A 146 27.95 12.33 5.79
CA ALA A 146 27.45 12.22 7.15
C ALA A 146 28.15 13.27 8.01
N THR A 147 27.73 14.53 7.89
CA THR A 147 27.77 15.48 8.99
C THR A 147 26.82 14.93 10.05
N LYS A 148 27.35 14.71 11.26
CA LYS A 148 26.59 14.27 12.43
C LYS A 148 25.29 15.08 12.57
N GLY A 149 24.15 14.46 12.31
CA GLY A 149 22.81 15.02 12.47
C GLY A 149 21.83 14.41 11.47
N ASP A 150 20.88 13.61 11.97
CA ASP A 150 19.69 13.05 11.31
C ASP A 150 19.82 12.69 9.82
N SER A 151 20.17 11.43 9.57
CA SER A 151 20.05 10.78 8.27
C SER A 151 18.59 10.55 7.92
N VAL A 152 17.94 11.53 7.27
CA VAL A 152 16.63 11.33 6.64
C VAL A 152 16.87 11.06 5.16
N TYR A 153 16.55 9.85 4.71
CA TYR A 153 16.48 9.51 3.28
C TYR A 153 15.39 10.37 2.61
N THR A 154 15.77 11.23 1.67
CA THR A 154 14.86 12.20 1.03
C THR A 154 14.41 11.82 -0.39
N GLY A 155 14.73 10.59 -0.84
CA GLY A 155 14.33 10.08 -2.15
C GLY A 155 13.11 9.15 -2.10
N PRO A 156 12.53 8.80 -3.25
CA PRO A 156 11.52 7.75 -3.29
C PRO A 156 12.19 6.39 -3.02
N TYR A 157 11.45 5.46 -2.44
CA TYR A 157 11.91 4.09 -2.28
C TYR A 157 12.06 3.44 -3.65
N MET A 158 13.23 2.87 -3.91
CA MET A 158 13.54 2.16 -5.14
C MET A 158 13.48 0.67 -4.86
N VAL A 159 12.56 -0.04 -5.50
CA VAL A 159 12.37 -1.47 -5.27
C VAL A 159 13.58 -2.25 -5.79
N PRO A 160 14.10 -3.25 -5.06
CA PRO A 160 15.21 -4.08 -5.50
C PRO A 160 15.01 -4.69 -6.89
N MET A 161 16.08 -4.68 -7.70
CA MET A 161 16.16 -5.33 -9.00
C MET A 161 16.91 -6.67 -8.92
N GLY A 162 16.66 -7.57 -9.87
CA GLY A 162 17.37 -8.87 -9.94
C GLY A 162 16.92 -9.91 -8.91
N VAL A 163 15.78 -9.70 -8.24
CA VAL A 163 15.22 -10.62 -7.24
C VAL A 163 13.73 -10.89 -7.50
N ASP A 164 13.27 -12.09 -7.14
CA ASP A 164 11.87 -12.53 -7.11
C ASP A 164 11.59 -13.19 -5.74
N LEU A 165 11.11 -12.40 -4.79
CA LEU A 165 10.91 -12.78 -3.40
C LEU A 165 9.42 -12.78 -3.08
N LEU A 166 8.96 -13.82 -2.39
CA LEU A 166 7.67 -13.87 -1.72
C LEU A 166 7.91 -13.94 -0.21
N LEU A 167 7.33 -12.99 0.52
CA LEU A 167 7.30 -12.97 1.98
C LEU A 167 5.86 -13.19 2.45
N ASN A 168 5.61 -14.27 3.18
CA ASN A 168 4.37 -14.45 3.92
C ASN A 168 4.56 -13.74 5.26
N THR A 169 3.95 -12.56 5.40
CA THR A 169 4.19 -11.66 6.53
C THR A 169 3.20 -11.89 7.66
N ASN A 170 3.69 -11.87 8.90
CA ASN A 170 2.91 -11.85 10.13
C ASN A 170 3.63 -10.94 11.14
N ILE A 171 3.18 -9.69 11.24
CA ILE A 171 3.81 -8.66 12.06
C ILE A 171 2.81 -8.17 13.09
N LYS A 172 3.16 -8.27 14.37
CA LYS A 172 2.26 -7.88 15.46
C LYS A 172 2.09 -6.37 15.56
N SER A 173 3.17 -5.61 15.41
CA SER A 173 3.17 -4.14 15.43
C SER A 173 4.19 -3.60 14.42
N ALA A 174 3.78 -2.66 13.58
CA ALA A 174 4.70 -1.92 12.73
C ALA A 174 4.49 -0.41 12.85
N SER A 175 5.59 0.33 12.69
CA SER A 175 5.60 1.78 12.62
C SER A 175 6.09 2.26 11.25
N PHE A 176 5.48 3.33 10.77
CA PHE A 176 5.92 4.06 9.58
C PHE A 176 5.81 5.56 9.84
N GLY A 177 6.94 6.23 10.06
CA GLY A 177 6.93 7.62 10.53
C GLY A 177 6.24 7.76 11.89
N GLN A 178 5.13 8.49 11.93
CA GLN A 178 4.31 8.68 13.15
C GLN A 178 3.14 7.70 13.25
N ASP A 179 2.86 6.97 12.18
CA ASP A 179 1.72 6.06 12.11
C ASP A 179 2.10 4.68 12.63
N THR A 180 1.11 3.98 13.21
CA THR A 180 1.26 2.63 13.74
C THR A 180 0.15 1.73 13.26
N ALA A 181 0.50 0.49 12.97
CA ALA A 181 -0.42 -0.57 12.57
C ALA A 181 -0.13 -1.84 13.37
N SER A 182 -1.18 -2.58 13.70
CA SER A 182 -1.09 -3.85 14.42
C SER A 182 -1.70 -4.99 13.62
N ASN A 183 -1.31 -6.22 13.95
CA ASN A 183 -1.86 -7.45 13.36
C ASN A 183 -1.77 -7.46 11.82
N ILE A 184 -0.60 -7.12 11.28
CA ILE A 184 -0.35 -7.10 9.85
C ILE A 184 -0.13 -8.54 9.36
N SER A 185 -0.91 -8.95 8.38
CA SER A 185 -0.85 -10.27 7.77
C SER A 185 -1.10 -10.18 6.27
N GLY A 186 -0.39 -10.98 5.48
CA GLY A 186 -0.57 -11.04 4.02
C GLY A 186 0.74 -11.29 3.28
N ASP A 187 0.68 -11.22 1.96
CA ASP A 187 1.81 -11.53 1.09
C ASP A 187 2.49 -10.24 0.61
N VAL A 188 3.82 -10.20 0.74
CA VAL A 188 4.66 -9.16 0.13
C VAL A 188 5.51 -9.80 -0.95
N ARG A 189 5.36 -9.36 -2.20
CA ARG A 189 6.11 -9.87 -3.35
C ARG A 189 6.99 -8.79 -3.94
N ILE A 190 8.25 -9.11 -4.15
CA ILE A 190 9.23 -8.22 -4.78
C ILE A 190 9.71 -8.93 -6.02
N LYS A 191 9.51 -8.33 -7.19
CA LYS A 191 9.90 -8.92 -8.46
C LYS A 191 10.49 -7.85 -9.36
N ASP A 192 11.81 -7.83 -9.46
CA ASP A 192 12.60 -7.01 -10.38
C ASP A 192 12.10 -5.55 -10.52
N GLY A 193 12.20 -4.78 -9.44
CA GLY A 193 11.76 -3.37 -9.41
C GLY A 193 10.25 -3.15 -9.22
N VAL A 194 9.49 -4.22 -8.99
CA VAL A 194 8.05 -4.19 -8.66
C VAL A 194 7.81 -4.75 -7.28
N LEU A 195 7.16 -3.96 -6.42
CA LEU A 195 6.66 -4.38 -5.11
C LEU A 195 5.14 -4.59 -5.21
N VAL A 196 4.66 -5.72 -4.74
CA VAL A 196 3.23 -6.03 -4.64
C VAL A 196 2.92 -6.38 -3.19
N LEU A 197 1.93 -5.69 -2.62
CA LEU A 197 1.28 -6.09 -1.38
C LEU A 197 -0.01 -6.80 -1.80
N ASP A 198 -0.15 -8.07 -1.46
CA ASP A 198 -1.26 -8.92 -1.92
C ASP A 198 -2.12 -9.28 -0.70
N GLU A 199 -3.34 -8.73 -0.69
CA GLU A 199 -4.34 -8.91 0.38
C GLU A 199 -3.79 -8.65 1.80
N LEU A 200 -2.96 -7.62 1.96
CA LEU A 200 -2.41 -7.24 3.25
C LEU A 200 -3.51 -6.69 4.17
N THR A 201 -3.77 -7.37 5.28
CA THR A 201 -4.74 -6.94 6.30
C THR A 201 -4.01 -6.41 7.52
N PHE A 202 -4.49 -5.31 8.09
CA PHE A 202 -3.95 -4.76 9.33
C PHE A 202 -4.97 -3.87 10.04
N GLU A 203 -4.68 -3.55 11.30
CA GLU A 203 -5.53 -2.74 12.16
C GLU A 203 -4.80 -1.46 12.53
N THR A 204 -5.50 -0.33 12.43
CA THR A 204 -5.04 0.96 12.95
C THR A 204 -5.98 1.38 14.08
N PRO A 205 -5.63 2.39 14.89
CA PRO A 205 -6.55 2.94 15.89
C PRO A 205 -7.90 3.39 15.32
N ALA A 206 -7.94 3.75 14.03
CA ALA A 206 -9.12 4.31 13.38
C ALA A 206 -9.95 3.28 12.60
N ALA A 207 -9.34 2.24 12.03
CA ALA A 207 -10.05 1.28 11.19
C ALA A 207 -9.30 -0.05 11.02
N ARG A 208 -10.06 -1.09 10.66
CA ARG A 208 -9.50 -2.32 10.07
C ARG A 208 -9.37 -2.14 8.57
N MET A 209 -8.24 -2.57 8.02
CA MET A 209 -7.86 -2.24 6.67
C MET A 209 -7.41 -3.48 5.91
N GLN A 210 -7.76 -3.51 4.62
CA GLN A 210 -7.24 -4.46 3.66
C GLN A 210 -6.68 -3.71 2.45
N VAL A 211 -5.46 -4.05 2.05
CA VAL A 211 -4.74 -3.37 1.00
C VAL A 211 -4.17 -4.37 0.01
N THR A 212 -4.47 -4.18 -1.26
CA THR A 212 -3.73 -4.79 -2.37
C THR A 212 -3.10 -3.68 -3.18
N SER A 213 -1.78 -3.65 -3.29
CA SER A 213 -1.08 -2.59 -4.00
C SER A 213 0.02 -3.12 -4.89
N MET A 214 0.36 -2.34 -5.90
CA MET A 214 1.44 -2.59 -6.82
C MET A 214 2.20 -1.29 -7.03
N TYR A 215 3.46 -1.28 -6.64
CA TYR A 215 4.36 -0.15 -6.72
C TYR A 215 5.54 -0.49 -7.65
N ARG A 216 5.78 0.33 -8.67
CA ARG A 216 6.84 0.10 -9.65
C ARG A 216 7.78 1.30 -9.71
N THR A 217 9.08 1.01 -9.78
CA THR A 217 10.13 2.04 -9.67
C THR A 217 11.13 1.96 -10.84
N PRO A 218 10.68 2.09 -12.10
CA PRO A 218 11.59 1.99 -13.24
C PRO A 218 12.68 3.07 -13.24
N ARG A 219 12.42 4.23 -12.62
CA ARG A 219 13.38 5.33 -12.39
C ARG A 219 12.84 6.29 -11.33
N LYS A 220 13.73 7.07 -10.69
CA LYS A 220 13.43 7.96 -9.56
C LYS A 220 12.25 8.93 -9.80
N ASN A 221 12.12 9.50 -11.01
CA ASN A 221 11.09 10.50 -11.34
C ASN A 221 9.87 9.92 -12.06
N HIS A 222 9.71 8.59 -12.06
CA HIS A 222 8.60 7.94 -12.76
C HIS A 222 8.17 6.71 -11.97
N LEU A 223 7.48 6.97 -10.88
CA LEU A 223 6.94 5.95 -10.00
C LEU A 223 5.53 5.62 -10.47
N TYR A 224 5.14 4.37 -10.38
CA TYR A 224 3.78 3.93 -10.63
C TYR A 224 3.20 3.32 -9.37
N VAL A 225 1.95 3.65 -9.04
CA VAL A 225 1.19 3.00 -8.00
C VAL A 225 -0.17 2.57 -8.54
N GLY A 226 -0.54 1.32 -8.26
CA GLY A 226 -1.91 0.83 -8.31
C GLY A 226 -2.28 0.39 -6.90
N LEU A 227 -3.41 0.85 -6.39
CA LEU A 227 -3.85 0.66 -5.03
C LEU A 227 -5.31 0.22 -5.05
N ASP A 228 -5.61 -0.83 -4.32
CA ASP A 228 -6.95 -1.28 -3.96
C ASP A 228 -6.98 -1.33 -2.44
N TYR A 229 -7.89 -0.56 -1.86
CA TYR A 229 -7.83 -0.20 -0.46
C TYR A 229 -9.23 -0.18 0.13
N HIS A 230 -9.44 -1.01 1.14
CA HIS A 230 -10.72 -1.21 1.79
C HIS A 230 -10.58 -0.95 3.29
N MET A 231 -11.33 0.03 3.79
CA MET A 231 -11.47 0.35 5.21
C MET A 231 -12.84 -0.09 5.70
N LEU A 232 -12.83 -0.89 6.76
CA LEU A 232 -14.03 -1.38 7.43
C LEU A 232 -14.21 -0.59 8.73
N ASP A 233 -15.46 -0.23 9.01
CA ASP A 233 -15.89 0.39 10.27
C ASP A 233 -15.20 1.74 10.59
N VAL A 234 -14.83 2.53 9.56
CA VAL A 234 -14.11 3.80 9.73
C VAL A 234 -15.06 4.93 10.12
N GLU A 235 -14.65 5.75 11.09
CA GLU A 235 -15.34 7.00 11.39
C GLU A 235 -15.02 8.04 10.31
N ILE A 236 -16.05 8.67 9.72
CA ILE A 236 -15.86 9.64 8.62
C ILE A 236 -14.90 10.77 9.02
N GLU A 237 -14.97 11.25 10.27
CA GLU A 237 -14.06 12.28 10.78
C GLU A 237 -12.59 11.83 10.79
N GLU A 238 -12.32 10.57 11.16
CA GLU A 238 -10.98 10.00 11.14
C GLU A 238 -10.51 9.73 9.71
N LEU A 239 -11.41 9.35 8.80
CA LEU A 239 -11.11 9.21 7.37
C LEU A 239 -10.60 10.54 6.76
N LEU A 240 -11.25 11.67 7.09
CA LEU A 240 -10.81 13.00 6.63
C LEU A 240 -9.42 13.39 7.16
N LYS A 241 -9.07 12.95 8.38
CA LYS A 241 -7.73 13.18 8.95
C LYS A 241 -6.67 12.29 8.32
N MET A 242 -7.00 11.02 8.07
CA MET A 242 -6.09 10.03 7.50
C MET A 242 -5.77 10.30 6.03
N ILE A 243 -6.75 10.79 5.26
CA ILE A 243 -6.58 11.08 3.83
C ILE A 243 -7.03 12.53 3.57
N PRO A 244 -6.17 13.53 3.80
CA PRO A 244 -6.55 14.95 3.63
C PRO A 244 -7.07 15.28 2.23
N ASP A 245 -6.56 14.59 1.20
CA ASP A 245 -7.00 14.78 -0.18
C ASP A 245 -8.43 14.27 -0.45
N ILE A 246 -8.99 13.44 0.44
CA ILE A 246 -10.36 12.92 0.29
C ILE A 246 -11.40 14.05 0.34
N ASP A 247 -11.09 15.16 1.01
CA ASP A 247 -11.92 16.36 1.01
C ASP A 247 -12.10 16.96 -0.38
N THR A 248 -11.09 16.82 -1.25
CA THR A 248 -11.17 17.28 -2.64
C THR A 248 -11.93 16.28 -3.50
N LEU A 249 -11.83 14.99 -3.19
CA LEU A 249 -12.51 13.92 -3.92
C LEU A 249 -14.00 13.81 -3.57
N MET A 250 -14.35 14.10 -2.32
CA MET A 250 -15.69 13.96 -1.77
C MET A 250 -15.97 15.02 -0.70
N PRO A 251 -16.10 16.29 -1.07
CA PRO A 251 -16.32 17.38 -0.13
C PRO A 251 -17.58 17.20 0.73
N MET A 252 -18.57 16.46 0.22
CA MET A 252 -19.79 16.10 0.92
C MET A 252 -19.55 15.35 2.24
N LEU A 253 -18.45 14.57 2.36
CA LEU A 253 -18.14 13.82 3.58
C LEU A 253 -18.00 14.72 4.81
N ARG A 254 -17.63 15.99 4.63
CA ARG A 254 -17.54 16.99 5.72
C ARG A 254 -18.86 17.22 6.45
N SER A 255 -19.98 17.02 5.76
CA SER A 255 -21.31 17.21 6.34
C SER A 255 -21.83 15.94 7.03
N PHE A 256 -21.14 14.81 6.95
CA PHE A 256 -21.58 13.56 7.55
C PHE A 256 -20.69 13.17 8.73
N LYS A 257 -21.33 12.72 9.81
CA LYS A 257 -20.69 12.02 10.93
C LYS A 257 -21.24 10.62 11.05
N GLY A 258 -20.43 9.69 11.51
CA GLY A 258 -20.81 8.31 11.72
C GLY A 258 -19.77 7.34 11.20
N LYS A 259 -20.13 6.06 11.16
CA LYS A 259 -19.29 4.97 10.70
C LYS A 259 -19.68 4.52 9.31
N GLY A 260 -18.69 4.13 8.53
CA GLY A 260 -18.89 3.61 7.19
C GLY A 260 -17.82 2.64 6.75
N GLU A 261 -18.04 2.10 5.57
CA GLU A 261 -17.08 1.35 4.78
C GLU A 261 -16.62 2.23 3.63
N PHE A 262 -15.32 2.29 3.43
CA PHE A 262 -14.70 3.05 2.36
C PHE A 262 -13.86 2.10 1.51
N HIS A 263 -14.12 2.09 0.21
CA HIS A 263 -13.37 1.24 -0.72
C HIS A 263 -12.96 2.06 -1.93
N ILE A 264 -11.66 2.11 -2.21
CA ILE A 264 -11.09 2.80 -3.36
C ILE A 264 -10.13 1.88 -4.11
N ALA A 265 -10.26 1.87 -5.44
CA ALA A 265 -9.32 1.26 -6.36
C ALA A 265 -8.81 2.34 -7.32
N VAL A 266 -7.52 2.66 -7.27
CA VAL A 266 -6.92 3.78 -7.99
C VAL A 266 -5.55 3.41 -8.56
N GLU A 267 -5.22 3.97 -9.72
CA GLU A 267 -3.89 3.88 -10.32
C GLU A 267 -3.43 5.26 -10.78
N THR A 268 -2.14 5.53 -10.65
CA THR A 268 -1.53 6.76 -11.12
C THR A 268 -0.01 6.66 -11.18
N TYR A 269 0.60 7.67 -11.82
CA TYR A 269 2.02 7.91 -11.74
C TYR A 269 2.33 8.98 -10.69
N MET A 270 3.51 8.90 -10.10
CA MET A 270 4.02 9.88 -9.14
C MET A 270 5.43 10.34 -9.51
N ASP A 271 5.79 11.53 -9.06
CA ASP A 271 7.17 12.02 -9.10
C ASP A 271 8.00 11.48 -7.92
N SER A 272 9.26 11.91 -7.81
CA SER A 272 10.16 11.47 -6.74
C SER A 272 9.76 11.93 -5.33
N LEU A 273 8.84 12.89 -5.22
CA LEU A 273 8.31 13.41 -3.97
C LEU A 273 6.94 12.80 -3.65
N TYR A 274 6.53 11.75 -4.38
CA TYR A 274 5.22 11.11 -4.29
C TYR A 274 4.04 12.02 -4.65
N ASN A 275 4.26 13.12 -5.38
CA ASN A 275 3.15 13.92 -5.87
C ASN A 275 2.39 13.16 -6.96
N ILE A 276 1.07 13.04 -6.81
CA ILE A 276 0.21 12.35 -7.76
C ILE A 276 0.12 13.13 -9.07
N LYS A 277 0.41 12.46 -10.19
CA LYS A 277 0.19 13.01 -11.52
C LYS A 277 -1.29 12.92 -11.89
N LYS A 278 -2.05 13.96 -11.56
CA LYS A 278 -3.51 14.06 -11.81
C LYS A 278 -3.92 13.66 -13.24
N SER A 279 -3.14 14.01 -14.26
CA SER A 279 -3.46 13.66 -15.67
C SER A 279 -3.47 12.16 -15.98
N THR A 280 -2.90 11.32 -15.10
CA THR A 280 -2.86 9.86 -15.24
C THR A 280 -3.73 9.14 -14.22
N LEU A 281 -4.37 9.89 -13.32
CA LEU A 281 -5.20 9.34 -12.26
C LEU A 281 -6.43 8.65 -12.85
N ARG A 282 -6.63 7.38 -12.49
CA ARG A 282 -7.82 6.62 -12.84
C ARG A 282 -8.23 5.81 -11.63
N GLY A 283 -9.49 5.87 -11.28
CA GLY A 283 -9.96 5.09 -10.13
C GLY A 283 -11.46 4.94 -10.09
N ALA A 284 -11.89 4.10 -9.16
CA ALA A 284 -13.27 3.96 -8.77
C ALA A 284 -13.29 3.83 -7.25
N SER A 285 -14.35 4.33 -6.63
CA SER A 285 -14.48 4.26 -5.19
C SER A 285 -15.95 4.13 -4.82
N SER A 286 -16.21 3.49 -3.69
CA SER A 286 -17.52 3.35 -3.10
C SER A 286 -17.47 3.67 -1.62
N ILE A 287 -18.49 4.37 -1.15
CA ILE A 287 -18.69 4.68 0.26
C ILE A 287 -20.04 4.16 0.68
N ARG A 288 -20.07 3.42 1.79
CA ARG A 288 -21.30 2.96 2.41
C ARG A 288 -21.33 3.40 3.86
N GLY A 289 -22.43 4.01 4.27
CA GLY A 289 -22.64 4.42 5.65
C GLY A 289 -24.07 4.13 6.06
N SER A 290 -24.25 3.80 7.34
CA SER A 290 -25.57 3.58 7.94
C SER A 290 -25.68 4.43 9.21
N ASN A 291 -26.87 4.97 9.47
CA ASN A 291 -27.13 5.84 10.62
C ASN A 291 -26.15 7.02 10.70
N LEU A 292 -25.90 7.67 9.55
CA LEU A 292 -25.05 8.85 9.50
C LEU A 292 -25.80 10.05 10.07
N VAL A 293 -25.12 10.92 10.81
CA VAL A 293 -25.67 12.19 11.27
C VAL A 293 -25.23 13.26 10.27
N LEU A 294 -26.20 13.87 9.60
CA LEU A 294 -25.92 15.04 8.78
C LEU A 294 -25.76 16.25 9.71
N MET A 295 -24.56 16.79 9.74
CA MET A 295 -24.24 18.03 10.41
C MET A 295 -24.79 19.20 9.60
N ASP A 296 -25.18 20.30 10.27
CA ASP A 296 -25.61 21.55 9.65
C ASP A 296 -24.48 22.18 8.81
N GLY A 297 -24.26 21.66 7.60
CA GLY A 297 -23.41 22.28 6.60
C GLY A 297 -24.13 23.46 5.95
N GLU A 298 -23.37 24.46 5.50
CA GLU A 298 -23.88 25.62 4.75
C GLU A 298 -24.71 25.15 3.53
N THR A 299 -24.22 24.15 2.79
CA THR A 299 -24.90 23.56 1.64
C THR A 299 -26.23 22.90 1.99
N PHE A 300 -26.30 22.14 3.09
CA PHE A 300 -27.57 21.55 3.54
C PHE A 300 -28.56 22.62 3.98
N SER A 301 -28.07 23.65 4.69
CA SER A 301 -28.90 24.76 5.16
C SER A 301 -29.58 25.51 4.01
N GLU A 302 -28.86 25.75 2.92
CA GLU A 302 -29.41 26.40 1.72
C GLU A 302 -30.43 25.50 0.98
N ILE A 303 -30.11 24.22 0.79
CA ILE A 303 -31.02 23.25 0.16
C ILE A 303 -32.29 23.09 1.00
N ALA A 304 -32.15 22.92 2.32
CA ALA A 304 -33.26 22.80 3.26
C ALA A 304 -34.13 24.06 3.29
N GLN A 305 -33.54 25.26 3.19
CA GLN A 305 -34.28 26.52 3.14
C GLN A 305 -35.08 26.66 1.84
N LYS A 306 -34.51 26.31 0.68
CA LYS A 306 -35.22 26.36 -0.62
C LYS A 306 -36.33 25.31 -0.70
N LEU A 307 -36.10 24.11 -0.16
CA LEU A 307 -37.05 23.00 -0.20
C LEU A 307 -38.05 22.96 0.97
N ARG A 308 -37.95 23.91 1.93
CA ARG A 308 -38.77 23.96 3.15
C ARG A 308 -38.71 22.68 3.99
N PHE A 309 -37.56 22.04 4.10
CA PHE A 309 -37.38 20.89 4.99
C PHE A 309 -37.48 21.31 6.47
N SER A 310 -38.10 20.47 7.30
CA SER A 310 -38.18 20.73 8.74
C SER A 310 -36.80 20.58 9.37
N ARG A 311 -36.24 21.68 9.89
CA ARG A 311 -34.98 21.65 10.65
C ARG A 311 -35.21 20.89 11.97
N LYS A 312 -34.75 19.65 12.08
CA LYS A 312 -34.52 18.97 13.36
C LYS A 312 -33.03 19.08 13.70
N ALA A 313 -32.72 19.13 15.00
CA ALA A 313 -31.38 19.35 15.53
C ALA A 313 -30.36 18.24 15.19
N GLU A 314 -30.84 17.05 14.82
CA GLU A 314 -30.03 15.94 14.31
C GLU A 314 -30.79 15.29 13.15
N ASN A 315 -30.33 15.50 11.92
CA ASN A 315 -30.92 14.83 10.76
C ASN A 315 -30.17 13.52 10.53
N ILE A 316 -30.81 12.42 10.90
CA ILE A 316 -30.25 11.07 10.70
C ILE A 316 -30.50 10.66 9.24
N VAL A 317 -29.44 10.23 8.59
CA VAL A 317 -29.43 9.60 7.28
C VAL A 317 -29.31 8.10 7.49
N ASP A 318 -30.39 7.39 7.21
CA ASP A 318 -30.52 5.96 7.52
C ASP A 318 -29.51 5.13 6.74
N SER A 319 -29.31 5.47 5.46
CA SER A 319 -28.32 4.82 4.61
C SER A 319 -27.81 5.76 3.52
N LEU A 320 -26.51 5.64 3.24
CA LEU A 320 -25.80 6.29 2.15
C LEU A 320 -24.97 5.21 1.45
N SER A 321 -25.12 5.06 0.12
CA SER A 321 -24.29 4.17 -0.68
C SER A 321 -23.93 4.85 -1.99
N ALA A 322 -22.80 5.56 -2.02
CA ALA A 322 -22.33 6.29 -3.18
C ALA A 322 -21.22 5.53 -3.90
N GLU A 323 -21.25 5.52 -5.23
CA GLU A 323 -20.17 5.01 -6.08
C GLU A 323 -19.74 6.14 -7.03
N PHE A 324 -18.44 6.26 -7.25
CA PHE A 324 -17.90 7.26 -8.16
C PHE A 324 -16.68 6.73 -8.91
N THR A 325 -16.42 7.32 -10.08
CA THR A 325 -15.24 7.06 -10.89
C THR A 325 -14.43 8.33 -11.07
N ILE A 326 -13.12 8.17 -10.99
CA ILE A 326 -12.14 9.24 -11.17
C ILE A 326 -11.47 9.02 -12.52
N PHE A 327 -11.55 10.01 -13.40
CA PHE A 327 -10.78 10.04 -14.63
C PHE A 327 -10.08 11.38 -14.77
N ARG A 328 -8.77 11.37 -14.52
CA ARG A 328 -7.91 12.55 -14.51
C ARG A 328 -8.32 13.57 -13.46
N ASN A 329 -8.97 14.65 -13.89
CA ASN A 329 -9.44 15.75 -13.06
C ASN A 329 -10.97 15.75 -12.89
N GLU A 330 -11.67 14.79 -13.49
CA GLU A 330 -13.12 14.67 -13.47
C GLU A 330 -13.52 13.50 -12.57
N ILE A 331 -14.55 13.72 -11.76
CA ILE A 331 -15.11 12.76 -10.82
C ILE A 331 -16.60 12.62 -11.15
N ASP A 332 -16.96 11.45 -11.66
CA ASP A 332 -18.35 11.09 -11.99
C ASP A 332 -18.97 10.38 -10.80
N ILE A 333 -20.00 10.98 -10.22
CA ILE A 333 -20.79 10.39 -9.13
C ILE A 333 -22.00 9.70 -9.72
N TYR A 334 -22.08 8.38 -9.53
CA TYR A 334 -23.22 7.61 -10.00
C TYR A 334 -24.46 7.87 -9.15
N PRO A 335 -25.66 7.75 -9.75
CA PRO A 335 -26.90 7.97 -9.03
C PRO A 335 -26.97 7.11 -7.77
N PHE A 336 -27.11 7.76 -6.61
CA PHE A 336 -27.26 7.09 -5.32
C PHE A 336 -28.45 7.63 -4.54
N LEU A 337 -29.07 6.74 -3.77
CA LEU A 337 -30.22 7.06 -2.92
C LEU A 337 -29.75 7.54 -1.54
N ILE A 338 -30.26 8.67 -1.11
CA ILE A 338 -30.23 9.13 0.29
C ILE A 338 -31.62 8.95 0.88
N VAL A 339 -31.69 8.35 2.06
CA VAL A 339 -32.91 8.21 2.87
C VAL A 339 -32.76 9.02 4.15
N MET A 340 -33.66 9.97 4.38
CA MET A 340 -33.65 10.87 5.53
C MET A 340 -35.09 11.13 6.03
N ASP A 341 -35.46 10.57 7.19
CA ASP A 341 -36.81 10.64 7.78
C ASP A 341 -37.90 10.22 6.77
N LYS A 342 -38.67 11.17 6.24
CA LYS A 342 -39.74 10.93 5.24
C LYS A 342 -39.33 11.28 3.81
N TYR A 343 -38.07 11.63 3.61
CA TYR A 343 -37.54 12.09 2.34
C TYR A 343 -36.63 11.03 1.72
N LYS A 344 -36.81 10.80 0.43
CA LYS A 344 -35.89 10.03 -0.39
C LYS A 344 -35.45 10.89 -1.56
N ALA A 345 -34.15 11.01 -1.75
CA ALA A 345 -33.55 11.77 -2.84
C ALA A 345 -32.51 10.92 -3.56
N VAL A 346 -32.49 11.00 -4.89
CA VAL A 346 -31.45 10.42 -5.73
C VAL A 346 -30.51 11.54 -6.17
N ILE A 347 -29.23 11.41 -5.89
CA ILE A 347 -28.20 12.39 -6.27
C ILE A 347 -27.29 11.76 -7.31
N ALA A 348 -27.04 12.49 -8.39
CA ALA A 348 -26.10 12.10 -9.45
C ALA A 348 -25.41 13.33 -9.99
N GLY A 349 -24.25 13.16 -10.63
CA GLY A 349 -23.61 14.24 -11.37
C GLY A 349 -22.11 14.11 -11.41
N ARG A 350 -21.43 15.24 -11.59
CA ARG A 350 -19.98 15.29 -11.76
C ARG A 350 -19.40 16.49 -11.05
N HIS A 351 -18.15 16.35 -10.62
CA HIS A 351 -17.37 17.48 -10.15
C HIS A 351 -15.90 17.32 -10.55
N ASN A 352 -15.15 18.40 -10.45
CA ASN A 352 -13.73 18.44 -10.74
C ASN A 352 -12.93 18.68 -9.46
N PHE A 353 -11.62 18.42 -9.52
CA PHE A 353 -10.70 18.72 -8.40
C PHE A 353 -10.60 20.22 -8.06
N ASP A 354 -11.04 21.11 -8.97
CA ASP A 354 -11.16 22.55 -8.68
C ASP A 354 -12.46 22.91 -7.93
N MET A 355 -13.20 21.90 -7.48
CA MET A 355 -14.47 22.01 -6.77
C MET A 355 -15.61 22.61 -7.61
N SER A 356 -15.45 22.71 -8.93
CA SER A 356 -16.58 22.95 -9.82
C SER A 356 -17.45 21.70 -9.92
N PHE A 357 -18.77 21.87 -9.83
CA PHE A 357 -19.73 20.76 -9.84
C PHE A 357 -20.98 21.03 -10.68
N ASP A 358 -21.58 19.93 -11.14
CA ASP A 358 -22.83 19.85 -11.89
C ASP A 358 -23.58 18.61 -11.38
N TYR A 359 -24.49 18.82 -10.42
CA TYR A 359 -25.28 17.77 -9.78
C TYR A 359 -26.76 17.90 -10.09
N HIS A 360 -27.42 16.76 -10.16
CA HIS A 360 -28.86 16.63 -10.23
C HIS A 360 -29.38 15.90 -8.99
N VAL A 361 -30.34 16.51 -8.30
CA VAL A 361 -31.01 15.95 -7.12
C VAL A 361 -32.47 15.71 -7.44
N SER A 362 -32.85 14.43 -7.54
CA SER A 362 -34.22 13.99 -7.77
C SER A 362 -34.90 13.61 -6.46
N ILE A 363 -35.89 14.39 -6.02
CA ILE A 363 -36.70 14.09 -4.83
C ILE A 363 -37.81 13.11 -5.24
N VAL A 364 -37.66 11.85 -4.82
CA VAL A 364 -38.56 10.73 -5.18
C VAL A 364 -39.67 10.51 -4.18
N GLU A 365 -39.41 10.73 -2.89
CA GLU A 365 -40.41 10.62 -1.82
C GLU A 365 -40.33 11.85 -0.92
N SER A 366 -41.47 12.49 -0.68
CA SER A 366 -41.60 13.62 0.24
C SER A 366 -43.02 13.66 0.82
N PRO A 367 -43.26 14.34 1.95
CA PRO A 367 -44.62 14.53 2.50
C PRO A 367 -45.60 15.25 1.55
N ILE A 368 -45.09 15.86 0.48
CA ILE A 368 -45.86 16.48 -0.59
C ILE A 368 -45.87 15.52 -1.79
N PRO A 369 -47.01 15.24 -2.44
CA PRO A 369 -47.11 14.27 -3.54
C PRO A 369 -46.57 14.83 -4.88
N ILE A 370 -45.44 15.53 -4.85
CA ILE A 370 -44.78 16.12 -6.02
C ILE A 370 -43.35 15.60 -6.09
N LYS A 371 -42.99 14.99 -7.22
CA LYS A 371 -41.61 14.64 -7.56
C LYS A 371 -40.95 15.85 -8.20
N LEU A 372 -39.79 16.25 -7.69
CA LEU A 372 -39.10 17.48 -8.09
C LEU A 372 -37.63 17.17 -8.37
N GLY A 373 -37.06 17.80 -9.40
CA GLY A 373 -35.62 17.81 -9.64
C GLY A 373 -35.02 19.15 -9.22
N LEU A 374 -33.78 19.14 -8.75
CA LEU A 374 -32.95 20.32 -8.58
C LEU A 374 -31.64 20.13 -9.32
N ASP A 375 -31.27 21.10 -10.14
CA ASP A 375 -29.93 21.19 -10.72
C ASP A 375 -29.08 22.11 -9.85
N LEU A 376 -27.93 21.62 -9.42
CA LEU A 376 -26.93 22.34 -8.64
C LEU A 376 -25.69 22.52 -9.52
N LYS A 377 -25.38 23.76 -9.90
CA LYS A 377 -24.22 24.08 -10.74
C LYS A 377 -23.40 25.20 -10.12
N GLY A 378 -22.08 25.10 -10.19
CA GLY A 378 -21.19 26.16 -9.72
C GLY A 378 -19.97 25.62 -8.99
N ASN A 379 -19.54 26.31 -7.95
CA ASN A 379 -18.49 25.89 -7.02
C ASN A 379 -18.92 26.19 -5.56
N MET A 380 -18.02 26.00 -4.58
CA MET A 380 -18.35 26.24 -3.17
C MET A 380 -18.72 27.70 -2.85
N ASP A 381 -18.23 28.67 -3.63
CA ASP A 381 -18.43 30.11 -3.37
C ASP A 381 -19.62 30.69 -4.15
N ASP A 382 -19.92 30.15 -5.33
CA ASP A 382 -20.98 30.60 -6.23
C ASP A 382 -21.78 29.40 -6.75
N MET A 383 -22.83 29.05 -6.00
CA MET A 383 -23.74 27.94 -6.30
C MET A 383 -25.08 28.45 -6.85
N SER A 384 -25.41 28.01 -8.05
CA SER A 384 -26.75 28.15 -8.64
C SER A 384 -27.60 26.91 -8.34
N VAL A 385 -28.87 27.15 -8.01
CA VAL A 385 -29.86 26.08 -7.75
C VAL A 385 -31.10 26.36 -8.57
N ASP A 386 -31.34 25.52 -9.56
CA ASP A 386 -32.45 25.63 -10.50
C ASP A 386 -33.45 24.50 -10.33
N LEU A 387 -34.73 24.80 -10.57
CA LEU A 387 -35.81 23.83 -10.57
C LEU A 387 -35.81 23.03 -11.87
N ALA A 388 -35.67 21.71 -11.76
CA ALA A 388 -35.61 20.78 -12.89
C ALA A 388 -36.70 19.71 -12.82
N LYS A 389 -36.86 18.95 -13.91
CA LYS A 389 -37.68 17.74 -13.90
C LYS A 389 -36.94 16.63 -13.16
N CYS A 390 -37.68 15.80 -12.44
CA CYS A 390 -37.13 14.62 -11.78
C CYS A 390 -36.62 13.63 -12.84
N GLU A 391 -35.29 13.47 -12.97
CA GLU A 391 -34.70 12.50 -13.89
C GLU A 391 -34.87 11.07 -13.40
N TYR A 392 -34.80 10.85 -12.08
CA TYR A 392 -34.85 9.52 -11.46
C TYR A 392 -36.19 9.32 -10.73
N ALA A 393 -37.30 9.20 -11.46
CA ALA A 393 -38.65 9.19 -10.89
C ALA A 393 -39.10 7.86 -10.25
N GLU A 394 -38.48 6.74 -10.59
CA GLU A 394 -38.77 5.42 -9.99
C GLU A 394 -37.54 4.87 -9.29
N LEU A 395 -37.76 3.90 -8.39
CA LEU A 395 -36.77 3.23 -7.54
C LEU A 395 -35.63 2.65 -8.39
N TYR A 396 -34.68 3.52 -8.74
CA TYR A 396 -33.50 3.18 -9.46
C TYR A 396 -32.65 2.40 -8.46
N ARG A 397 -32.73 1.07 -8.53
CA ARG A 397 -31.63 0.22 -8.09
C ARG A 397 -30.58 0.42 -9.17
N PRO A 398 -29.52 1.22 -8.95
CA PRO A 398 -28.40 1.12 -9.85
C PRO A 398 -27.99 -0.34 -9.71
N VAL A 399 -27.99 -1.07 -10.82
CA VAL A 399 -27.04 -2.17 -10.93
C VAL A 399 -25.74 -1.52 -10.50
N SER A 400 -25.25 -1.86 -9.29
CA SER A 400 -23.88 -1.54 -8.86
C SER A 400 -23.08 -1.65 -10.12
N ARG A 401 -22.52 -0.54 -10.63
CA ARG A 401 -21.84 -0.61 -11.94
C ARG A 401 -20.58 -1.47 -11.83
N ASN A 402 -20.36 -2.05 -10.65
CA ASN A 402 -19.22 -2.87 -10.27
C ASN A 402 -17.96 -2.11 -10.67
N ALA A 403 -17.98 -0.77 -10.62
CA ALA A 403 -16.90 0.04 -11.16
C ALA A 403 -15.64 -0.14 -10.31
N VAL A 404 -15.84 -0.22 -8.99
CA VAL A 404 -14.80 -0.60 -8.05
C VAL A 404 -14.33 -2.03 -8.33
N GLU A 405 -15.23 -3.01 -8.38
CA GLU A 405 -14.90 -4.41 -8.67
C GLU A 405 -14.16 -4.58 -10.02
N ASN A 406 -14.58 -3.89 -11.07
CA ASN A 406 -13.95 -3.89 -12.39
C ASN A 406 -12.53 -3.31 -12.29
N LYS A 407 -12.35 -2.21 -11.55
CA LYS A 407 -11.02 -1.62 -11.35
C LYS A 407 -10.10 -2.50 -10.50
N GLN A 408 -10.66 -3.20 -9.51
CA GLN A 408 -9.95 -4.23 -8.77
C GLN A 408 -9.53 -5.39 -9.67
N LEU A 409 -10.43 -5.87 -10.54
CA LEU A 409 -10.13 -6.93 -11.50
C LEU A 409 -9.04 -6.51 -12.49
N GLU A 410 -9.04 -5.26 -12.96
CA GLU A 410 -7.95 -4.68 -13.76
C GLU A 410 -6.63 -4.67 -13.00
N LEU A 411 -6.62 -4.21 -11.74
CA LEU A 411 -5.42 -4.23 -10.89
C LEU A 411 -4.90 -5.65 -10.68
N ARG A 412 -5.76 -6.60 -10.30
CA ARG A 412 -5.44 -8.02 -10.13
C ARG A 412 -4.90 -8.64 -11.43
N LYS A 413 -5.48 -8.27 -12.58
CA LYS A 413 -4.99 -8.71 -13.89
C LYS A 413 -3.59 -8.17 -14.17
N MET A 414 -3.33 -6.88 -13.92
CA MET A 414 -2.00 -6.29 -14.09
C MET A 414 -0.96 -6.91 -13.16
N ILE A 415 -1.31 -7.15 -11.89
CA ILE A 415 -0.46 -7.85 -10.92
C ILE A 415 -0.12 -9.24 -11.46
N ARG A 416 -1.13 -10.01 -11.87
CA ARG A 416 -0.93 -11.36 -12.43
C ARG A 416 -0.04 -11.35 -13.67
N GLU A 417 -0.25 -10.41 -14.59
CA GLU A 417 0.56 -10.28 -15.80
C GLU A 417 2.03 -10.04 -15.46
N ILE A 418 2.34 -9.15 -14.51
CA ILE A 418 3.73 -8.92 -14.08
C ILE A 418 4.32 -10.12 -13.36
N LEU A 419 3.56 -10.74 -12.46
CA LEU A 419 4.05 -11.89 -11.71
C LEU A 419 4.26 -13.11 -12.62
N THR A 420 3.56 -13.21 -13.75
CA THR A 420 3.75 -14.29 -14.74
C THR A 420 4.74 -13.94 -15.85
N GLN A 421 4.99 -12.65 -16.11
CA GLN A 421 5.99 -12.23 -17.09
C GLN A 421 7.36 -12.77 -16.68
N LYS A 422 8.05 -13.46 -17.59
CA LYS A 422 9.45 -13.85 -17.37
C LYS A 422 10.24 -12.55 -17.21
N VAL A 423 10.97 -12.42 -16.09
CA VAL A 423 11.97 -11.37 -15.96
C VAL A 423 12.95 -11.55 -17.12
N LYS A 424 13.26 -10.47 -17.83
CA LYS A 424 14.20 -10.54 -18.95
C LYS A 424 15.56 -10.93 -18.37
N ASP A 425 16.12 -12.01 -18.92
CA ASP A 425 17.47 -12.50 -18.63
C ASP A 425 18.52 -11.40 -18.89
#